data_AF-A0AAW2UFZ0-F1
#
_entry.id   AF-A0AAW2UFZ0-F1
#
_cell.length_a   1.000
_cell.length_b   1.000
_cell.length_c   1.000
_cell.angle_alpha   90.00
_cell.angle_beta   90.00
_cell.angle_gamma   90.00
#
_symmetry.space_group_name_H-M   'P 1'
#
loop_
_entity.id
_entity.type
_entity.pdbx_description
1 polymer ?
#
loop_
_entity_poly.entity_id
_entity_poly.type
_entity_poly.pdbx_seq_one_letter_code
_entity_poly.pdbx_strand_id
1 'polypeptide(L)'
;MLAHAASAQGISVVEQLTGKDHVLNHLSIPAACFTHPEISMVGLTEPQAREKAEREGFEISIAKTSFKANTKALAENEGEGLAKLIYRPDNGEILGVHIFGMHAADLIHEASNAIALGTRVQEIKFAVHAHPTLSEVLDELYKLAKYVRITSNNLLLPGLHRTGKFPCYKDT
;
A
#
# COMPACT_ATOMS: atom_id res chain seq x y z
N MET A 1 9.93 -4.08 -19.73
CA MET A 1 10.83 -2.91 -19.89
C MET A 1 9.98 -1.66 -19.75
N LEU A 2 10.35 -0.71 -18.89
CA LEU A 2 9.55 0.47 -18.56
C LEU A 2 10.42 1.73 -18.63
N ALA A 3 9.91 2.81 -19.21
CA ALA A 3 10.68 4.03 -19.42
C ALA A 3 11.10 4.70 -18.10
N HIS A 4 10.17 4.81 -17.16
CA HIS A 4 10.42 5.38 -15.82
C HIS A 4 11.38 4.53 -14.99
N ALA A 5 11.38 3.21 -15.15
CA ALA A 5 12.36 2.34 -14.51
C ALA A 5 13.79 2.63 -15.01
N ALA A 6 13.97 2.76 -16.33
CA ALA A 6 15.26 3.07 -16.92
C ALA A 6 15.77 4.46 -16.50
N SER A 7 14.89 5.46 -16.46
CA SER A 7 15.24 6.80 -16.00
C SER A 7 15.69 6.80 -14.53
N ALA A 8 14.93 6.16 -13.64
CA ALA A 8 15.27 6.06 -12.22
C ALA A 8 16.57 5.29 -11.97
N GLN A 9 16.82 4.22 -12.74
CA GLN A 9 18.08 3.46 -12.70
C GLN A 9 19.26 4.34 -13.12
N GLY A 10 19.12 5.13 -14.19
CA GLY A 10 20.15 6.08 -14.62
C GLY A 10 20.50 7.09 -13.54
N ILE A 11 19.49 7.65 -12.86
CA ILE A 11 19.69 8.57 -11.72
C ILE A 11 20.42 7.87 -10.57
N SER A 12 19.98 6.67 -10.17
CA SER A 12 20.62 5.92 -9.07
C SER A 12 22.10 5.65 -9.36
N VAL A 13 22.45 5.26 -10.60
CA VAL A 13 23.85 5.06 -11.00
C VAL A 13 24.67 6.36 -10.89
N VAL A 14 24.16 7.48 -11.38
CA VAL A 14 24.87 8.78 -11.31
C VAL A 14 25.05 9.23 -9.86
N GLU A 15 24.04 9.07 -9.02
CA GLU A 15 24.12 9.41 -7.59
C GLU A 15 25.20 8.56 -6.89
N GLN A 16 25.28 7.26 -7.18
CA GLN A 16 26.33 6.39 -6.64
C GLN A 16 27.74 6.78 -7.13
N LEU A 17 27.89 7.11 -8.42
CA LEU A 17 29.16 7.57 -8.97
C LEU A 17 29.64 8.89 -8.36
N THR A 18 28.71 9.72 -7.88
CA THR A 18 29.02 11.00 -7.21
C THR A 18 29.15 10.88 -5.70
N GLY A 19 29.20 9.66 -5.16
CA GLY A 19 29.45 9.37 -3.74
C GLY A 19 28.22 9.46 -2.85
N LYS A 20 27.01 9.51 -3.42
CA LYS A 20 25.76 9.48 -2.65
C LYS A 20 25.25 8.05 -2.51
N ASP A 21 24.71 7.73 -1.34
CA ASP A 21 24.12 6.42 -1.08
C ASP A 21 22.64 6.39 -1.49
N HIS A 22 22.41 6.31 -2.80
CA HIS A 22 21.06 6.23 -3.38
C HIS A 22 20.90 4.96 -4.20
N VAL A 23 20.20 3.98 -3.62
CA VAL A 23 19.83 2.72 -4.28
C VAL A 23 18.34 2.73 -4.58
N LEU A 24 18.00 2.61 -5.86
CA LEU A 24 16.61 2.52 -6.30
C LEU A 24 15.93 1.27 -5.72
N ASN A 25 14.82 1.46 -5.00
CA ASN A 25 13.94 0.36 -4.62
C ASN A 25 13.15 -0.13 -5.85
N HIS A 26 13.52 -1.29 -6.40
CA HIS A 26 12.82 -1.86 -7.55
C HIS A 26 11.38 -2.27 -7.26
N LEU A 27 11.04 -2.59 -6.01
CA LEU A 27 9.67 -2.95 -5.63
C LEU A 27 8.72 -1.75 -5.66
N SER A 28 9.23 -0.52 -5.57
CA SER A 28 8.40 0.68 -5.63
C SER A 28 8.12 1.15 -7.07
N ILE A 29 8.69 0.52 -8.10
CA ILE A 29 8.47 0.90 -9.50
C ILE A 29 7.09 0.41 -9.94
N PRO A 30 6.14 1.30 -10.27
CA PRO A 30 4.82 0.89 -10.72
C PRO A 30 4.86 0.39 -12.17
N ALA A 31 3.87 -0.37 -12.57
CA ALA A 31 3.60 -0.73 -13.95
C ALA A 31 2.12 -0.47 -14.26
N ALA A 32 1.82 -0.03 -15.48
CA ALA A 32 0.45 0.23 -15.91
C ALA A 32 0.22 -0.20 -17.35
N CYS A 33 -1.01 -0.60 -17.65
CA CYS A 33 -1.56 -0.84 -18.97
C CYS A 33 -2.74 0.10 -19.18
N PHE A 34 -2.65 0.96 -20.20
CA PHE A 34 -3.60 2.03 -20.48
C PHE A 34 -4.79 1.55 -21.33
N THR A 35 -5.33 0.38 -20.99
CA THR A 35 -6.59 -0.14 -21.54
C THR A 35 -7.78 0.58 -20.93
N HIS A 36 -8.98 0.29 -21.41
CA HIS A 36 -10.22 0.79 -20.82
C HIS A 36 -11.09 -0.41 -20.39
N PRO A 37 -11.22 -0.68 -19.09
CA PRO A 37 -10.57 -0.01 -17.95
C PRO A 37 -9.05 -0.28 -17.85
N GLU A 38 -8.36 0.56 -17.09
CA GLU A 38 -6.91 0.48 -16.89
C GLU A 38 -6.51 -0.63 -15.92
N ILE A 39 -5.26 -1.09 -16.01
CA ILE A 39 -4.65 -2.02 -15.07
C ILE A 39 -3.35 -1.42 -14.58
N SER A 40 -3.11 -1.44 -13.27
CA SER A 40 -1.84 -1.03 -12.69
C SER A 40 -1.44 -1.91 -11.52
N MET A 41 -0.13 -1.98 -11.26
CA MET A 41 0.41 -2.71 -10.14
C MET A 41 1.72 -2.09 -9.65
N VAL A 42 2.05 -2.34 -8.38
CA VAL A 42 3.36 -2.05 -7.80
C VAL A 42 3.69 -3.10 -6.74
N GLY A 43 4.97 -3.41 -6.55
CA GLY A 43 5.44 -4.45 -5.65
C GLY A 43 5.25 -5.87 -6.19
N LEU A 44 5.04 -6.82 -5.27
CA LEU A 44 4.96 -8.25 -5.56
C LEU A 44 3.57 -8.64 -6.08
N THR A 45 3.55 -9.60 -7.00
CA THR A 45 2.35 -10.39 -7.29
C THR A 45 2.04 -11.34 -6.14
N GLU A 46 0.81 -11.83 -6.07
CA GLU A 46 0.41 -12.76 -5.01
C GLU A 46 1.24 -14.07 -5.00
N PRO A 47 1.53 -14.73 -6.13
CA PRO A 47 2.45 -15.88 -6.14
C PRO A 47 3.86 -15.53 -5.62
N GLN A 48 4.43 -14.40 -6.06
CA GLN A 48 5.75 -13.95 -5.60
C GLN A 48 5.76 -13.62 -4.10
N ALA A 49 4.68 -13.04 -3.58
CA ALA A 49 4.54 -12.75 -2.16
C ALA A 49 4.45 -14.03 -1.32
N ARG A 50 3.74 -15.06 -1.81
CA ARG A 50 3.67 -16.39 -1.16
C ARG A 50 5.03 -17.08 -1.15
N GLU A 51 5.72 -17.10 -2.28
CA GLU A 51 7.08 -17.66 -2.37
C GLU A 51 8.05 -16.95 -1.42
N LYS A 52 8.00 -15.61 -1.35
CA LYS A 52 8.79 -14.83 -0.40
C LYS A 52 8.46 -15.19 1.05
N ALA A 53 7.17 -15.27 1.38
CA ALA A 53 6.67 -15.64 2.70
C ALA A 53 7.16 -17.03 3.14
N GLU A 54 7.09 -18.02 2.26
CA GLU A 54 7.58 -19.38 2.53
C GLU A 54 9.09 -19.40 2.79
N ARG A 55 9.87 -18.64 2.01
CA ARG A 55 11.32 -18.55 2.16
C ARG A 55 11.76 -17.83 3.43
N GLU A 56 11.06 -16.77 3.81
CA GLU A 56 11.44 -15.88 4.92
C GLU A 56 10.69 -16.17 6.22
N GLY A 57 9.71 -17.07 6.20
CA GLY A 57 8.98 -17.53 7.38
C GLY A 57 7.97 -16.53 7.94
N PHE A 58 7.19 -15.86 7.07
CA PHE A 58 6.12 -14.95 7.49
C PHE A 58 4.80 -15.23 6.75
N GLU A 59 3.70 -14.74 7.28
CA GLU A 59 2.37 -14.86 6.67
C GLU A 59 2.03 -13.64 5.80
N ILE A 60 1.25 -13.84 4.74
CA ILE A 60 0.66 -12.73 3.97
C ILE A 60 -0.83 -12.62 4.22
N SER A 61 -1.35 -11.41 4.11
CA SER A 61 -2.77 -11.13 4.11
C SER A 61 -3.15 -10.33 2.87
N ILE A 62 -4.39 -10.54 2.43
CA ILE A 62 -4.93 -9.91 1.22
C ILE A 62 -6.20 -9.16 1.60
N ALA A 63 -6.24 -7.88 1.24
CA ALA A 63 -7.45 -7.06 1.28
C ALA A 63 -7.88 -6.75 -0.16
N LYS A 64 -9.19 -6.62 -0.37
CA LYS A 64 -9.78 -6.33 -1.67
C LYS A 64 -10.95 -5.37 -1.50
N THR A 65 -11.09 -4.43 -2.42
CA THR A 65 -12.24 -3.54 -2.53
C THR A 65 -12.66 -3.40 -3.99
N SER A 66 -13.87 -2.88 -4.24
CA SER A 66 -14.42 -2.71 -5.59
C SER A 66 -14.79 -1.25 -5.85
N PHE A 67 -14.59 -0.83 -7.11
CA PHE A 67 -15.03 0.48 -7.60
C PHE A 67 -16.55 0.64 -7.52
N LYS A 68 -17.33 -0.45 -7.47
CA LYS A 68 -18.79 -0.40 -7.27
C LYS A 68 -19.22 0.24 -5.95
N ALA A 69 -18.34 0.27 -4.95
CA ALA A 69 -18.62 0.91 -3.66
C ALA A 69 -18.18 2.39 -3.63
N ASN A 70 -17.47 2.87 -4.66
CA ASN A 70 -16.96 4.23 -4.72
C ASN A 70 -17.98 5.17 -5.38
N THR A 71 -18.34 6.25 -4.69
CA THR A 71 -19.39 7.18 -5.16
C THR A 71 -19.00 7.94 -6.41
N LYS A 72 -17.72 8.31 -6.58
CA LYS A 72 -17.22 8.96 -7.80
C LYS A 72 -17.28 8.01 -9.00
N ALA A 73 -16.86 6.76 -8.84
CA ALA A 73 -16.95 5.74 -9.89
C ALA A 73 -18.39 5.47 -10.33
N LEU A 74 -19.31 5.40 -9.37
CA LEU A 74 -20.74 5.28 -9.67
C LEU A 74 -21.29 6.51 -10.41
N ALA A 75 -20.89 7.71 -10.02
CA ALA A 75 -21.32 8.95 -10.67
C ALA A 75 -20.86 9.05 -12.14
N GLU A 76 -19.71 8.46 -12.48
CA GLU A 76 -19.16 8.41 -13.83
C GLU A 76 -19.64 7.18 -14.64
N ASN A 77 -20.51 6.32 -14.08
CA ASN A 77 -20.91 5.03 -14.67
C ASN A 77 -19.75 4.05 -14.95
N GLU A 78 -18.64 4.21 -14.24
CA GLU A 78 -17.40 3.44 -14.39
C GLU A 78 -17.13 2.62 -13.11
N GLY A 79 -18.16 1.89 -12.67
CA GLY A 79 -18.12 1.10 -11.43
C GLY A 79 -17.40 -0.25 -11.58
N GLU A 80 -16.97 -0.63 -12.78
CA GLU A 80 -16.22 -1.86 -13.01
C GLU A 80 -14.78 -1.70 -12.52
N GLY A 81 -14.38 -2.54 -11.56
CA GLY A 81 -13.03 -2.51 -11.05
C GLY A 81 -12.84 -3.18 -9.69
N LEU A 82 -11.58 -3.43 -9.38
CA LEU A 82 -11.10 -4.04 -8.15
C LEU A 82 -9.74 -3.42 -7.78
N ALA A 83 -9.53 -3.16 -6.50
CA ALA A 83 -8.20 -2.95 -5.96
C ALA A 83 -7.85 -4.05 -4.95
N LYS A 84 -6.60 -4.52 -4.98
CA LYS A 84 -6.07 -5.60 -4.14
C LYS A 84 -4.78 -5.15 -3.47
N LEU A 85 -4.72 -5.30 -2.15
CA LEU A 85 -3.55 -5.06 -1.32
C LEU A 85 -3.03 -6.41 -0.82
N ILE A 86 -1.72 -6.61 -0.94
CA ILE A 86 -0.97 -7.73 -0.38
C ILE A 86 -0.03 -7.13 0.67
N TYR A 87 -0.14 -7.61 1.90
CA TYR A 87 0.62 -7.04 3.01
C TYR A 87 0.97 -8.11 4.04
N ARG A 88 1.91 -7.76 4.92
CA ARG A 88 2.31 -8.54 6.08
C ARG A 88 1.46 -8.16 7.30
N PRO A 89 0.71 -9.09 7.91
CA PRO A 89 -0.15 -8.77 9.05
C PRO A 89 0.63 -8.60 10.37
N ASP A 90 1.87 -9.06 10.45
CA ASP A 90 2.74 -9.01 11.63
C ASP A 90 3.42 -7.64 11.84
N ASN A 91 3.82 -6.97 10.76
CA ASN A 91 4.47 -5.66 10.80
C ASN A 91 3.79 -4.55 9.95
N GLY A 92 2.78 -4.89 9.16
CA GLY A 92 2.08 -3.97 8.27
C GLY A 92 2.86 -3.53 7.03
N GLU A 93 3.90 -4.28 6.63
CA GLU A 93 4.61 -4.04 5.36
C GLU A 93 3.66 -4.21 4.17
N ILE A 94 3.63 -3.21 3.29
CA ILE A 94 2.95 -3.32 2.00
C ILE A 94 3.87 -4.10 1.06
N LEU A 95 3.42 -5.28 0.63
CA LEU A 95 4.17 -6.13 -0.30
C LEU A 95 3.83 -5.84 -1.76
N GLY A 96 2.58 -5.46 -2.03
CA GLY A 96 2.15 -5.07 -3.37
C GLY A 96 0.70 -4.61 -3.42
N VAL A 97 0.40 -3.77 -4.41
CA VAL A 97 -0.94 -3.25 -4.70
C VAL A 97 -1.22 -3.44 -6.18
N HIS A 98 -2.45 -3.86 -6.49
CA HIS A 98 -2.92 -4.15 -7.84
C HIS A 98 -4.27 -3.48 -8.02
N ILE A 99 -4.45 -2.71 -9.09
CA ILE A 99 -5.67 -1.96 -9.36
C ILE A 99 -6.11 -2.27 -10.79
N PHE A 100 -7.40 -2.55 -10.94
CA PHE A 100 -8.10 -2.69 -12.19
C PHE A 100 -9.31 -1.77 -12.13
N GLY A 101 -9.41 -0.77 -13.00
CA GLY A 101 -10.51 0.19 -12.96
C GLY A 101 -10.15 1.53 -13.59
N MET A 102 -11.08 2.48 -13.46
CA MET A 102 -10.91 3.85 -13.95
C MET A 102 -9.75 4.55 -13.21
N HIS A 103 -8.87 5.22 -13.97
CA HIS A 103 -7.67 5.92 -13.47
C HIS A 103 -6.71 5.04 -12.64
N ALA A 104 -6.67 3.72 -12.88
CA ALA A 104 -5.77 2.83 -12.16
C ALA A 104 -4.29 3.24 -12.29
N ALA A 105 -3.89 3.76 -13.45
CA ALA A 105 -2.52 4.22 -13.70
C ALA A 105 -2.13 5.43 -12.83
N ASP A 106 -3.07 6.30 -12.50
CA ASP A 106 -2.83 7.45 -11.62
C ASP A 106 -2.85 7.04 -10.14
N LEU A 107 -3.83 6.20 -9.77
CA LEU A 107 -4.03 5.76 -8.38
C LEU A 107 -2.83 4.97 -7.83
N ILE A 108 -2.15 4.19 -8.67
CA ILE A 108 -1.04 3.32 -8.23
C ILE A 108 0.13 4.10 -7.61
N HIS A 109 0.26 5.38 -7.95
CA HIS A 109 1.35 6.21 -7.47
C HIS A 109 1.34 6.41 -5.95
N GLU A 110 0.16 6.41 -5.31
CA GLU A 110 0.08 6.45 -3.85
C GLU A 110 0.72 5.22 -3.21
N ALA A 111 0.39 4.03 -3.72
CA ALA A 111 0.98 2.77 -3.25
C ALA A 111 2.47 2.66 -3.58
N SER A 112 2.89 3.15 -4.75
CA SER A 112 4.29 3.22 -5.16
C SER A 112 5.12 4.07 -4.21
N ASN A 113 4.62 5.25 -3.84
CA ASN A 113 5.26 6.13 -2.87
C ASN A 113 5.28 5.50 -1.47
N ALA A 114 4.21 4.84 -1.05
CA ALA A 114 4.16 4.12 0.23
C ALA A 114 5.24 3.03 0.32
N ILE A 115 5.44 2.24 -0.75
CA ILE A 115 6.48 1.21 -0.80
C ILE A 115 7.88 1.84 -0.86
N ALA A 116 8.08 2.91 -1.63
CA ALA A 116 9.36 3.63 -1.70
C ALA A 116 9.79 4.19 -0.34
N LEU A 117 8.84 4.74 0.42
CA LEU A 117 9.06 5.34 1.74
C LEU A 117 9.00 4.31 2.88
N GLY A 118 8.68 3.05 2.60
CA GLY A 118 8.52 2.02 3.63
C GLY A 118 7.34 2.27 4.58
N THR A 119 6.34 3.04 4.14
CA THR A 119 5.13 3.34 4.90
C THR A 119 4.36 2.07 5.19
N ARG A 120 3.91 1.92 6.44
CA ARG A 120 3.16 0.74 6.87
C ARG A 120 1.68 0.95 6.73
N VAL A 121 0.95 -0.15 6.57
CA VAL A 121 -0.52 -0.16 6.47
C VAL A 121 -1.20 0.55 7.64
N GLN A 122 -0.69 0.38 8.87
CA GLN A 122 -1.22 1.06 10.05
C GLN A 122 -1.05 2.59 10.04
N GLU A 123 -0.16 3.12 9.22
CA GLU A 123 0.09 4.56 9.07
C GLU A 123 -0.78 5.11 7.94
N ILE A 124 -0.72 4.50 6.75
CA ILE A 124 -1.42 5.00 5.56
C ILE A 124 -2.95 4.92 5.68
N LYS A 125 -3.49 3.97 6.45
CA LYS A 125 -4.96 3.85 6.66
C LYS A 125 -5.60 5.04 7.40
N PHE A 126 -4.78 5.91 8.00
CA PHE A 126 -5.23 7.14 8.65
C PHE A 126 -4.96 8.39 7.81
N ALA A 127 -4.39 8.23 6.60
CA ALA A 127 -4.32 9.32 5.64
C ALA A 127 -5.75 9.76 5.26
N VAL A 128 -5.90 11.06 5.00
CA VAL A 128 -7.19 11.64 4.63
C VAL A 128 -7.25 11.75 3.11
N HIS A 129 -8.14 10.98 2.50
CA HIS A 129 -8.46 11.07 1.08
C HIS A 129 -9.61 12.05 0.85
N ALA A 130 -9.53 12.83 -0.21
CA ALA A 130 -10.56 13.81 -0.54
C ALA A 130 -11.85 13.10 -1.01
N HIS A 131 -13.00 13.64 -0.64
CA HIS A 131 -14.32 13.13 -1.04
C HIS A 131 -15.06 14.15 -1.93
N PRO A 132 -15.73 13.73 -3.02
CA PRO A 132 -15.70 12.39 -3.62
C PRO A 132 -14.54 12.26 -4.63
N THR A 133 -13.71 11.23 -4.48
CA THR A 133 -12.62 10.91 -5.44
C THR A 133 -12.41 9.41 -5.61
N LEU A 134 -11.67 9.00 -6.65
CA LEU A 134 -11.33 7.60 -6.87
C LEU A 134 -10.25 7.08 -5.91
N SER A 135 -9.47 7.97 -5.31
CA SER A 135 -8.45 7.57 -4.34
C SER A 135 -9.06 7.01 -3.05
N GLU A 136 -10.33 7.29 -2.78
CA GLU A 136 -11.10 6.61 -1.71
C GLU A 136 -11.19 5.09 -1.91
N VAL A 137 -10.98 4.57 -3.13
CA VAL A 137 -10.82 3.12 -3.36
C VAL A 137 -9.59 2.61 -2.60
N LEU A 138 -8.47 3.33 -2.63
CA LEU A 138 -7.28 2.96 -1.88
C LEU A 138 -7.45 3.17 -0.38
N ASP A 139 -8.12 4.26 0.03
CA ASP A 139 -8.45 4.51 1.44
C ASP A 139 -9.21 3.33 2.07
N GLU A 140 -10.31 2.91 1.45
CA GLU A 140 -11.09 1.75 1.89
C GLU A 140 -10.26 0.46 1.84
N LEU A 141 -9.41 0.30 0.82
CA LEU A 141 -8.51 -0.85 0.72
C LEU A 141 -7.55 -0.94 1.91
N TYR A 142 -6.95 0.17 2.33
CA TYR A 142 -6.03 0.21 3.47
C TYR A 142 -6.78 0.02 4.81
N LYS A 143 -7.99 0.57 4.94
CA LYS A 143 -8.83 0.38 6.13
C LYS A 143 -9.28 -1.05 6.34
N LEU A 144 -9.46 -1.83 5.26
CA LEU A 144 -9.82 -3.25 5.32
C LEU A 144 -8.69 -4.15 5.84
N ALA A 145 -7.45 -3.65 5.86
CA ALA A 145 -6.32 -4.43 6.31
C ALA A 145 -6.36 -4.70 7.82
N LYS A 146 -6.28 -5.97 8.19
CA LYS A 146 -6.31 -6.47 9.56
C LYS A 146 -4.87 -6.69 10.02
N TYR A 147 -4.38 -5.76 10.81
CA TYR A 147 -3.06 -5.84 11.44
C TYR A 147 -3.17 -6.46 12.84
N VAL A 148 -2.35 -7.46 13.13
CA VAL A 148 -2.24 -8.05 14.48
C VAL A 148 -1.03 -7.43 15.14
N ARG A 149 -1.27 -6.57 16.13
CA ARG A 149 -0.19 -6.04 16.97
C ARG A 149 0.34 -7.19 17.83
N ILE A 150 1.52 -7.71 17.50
CA ILE A 150 2.23 -8.64 18.38
C ILE A 150 2.68 -7.82 19.58
N THR A 151 1.84 -7.70 20.60
CA THR A 151 2.29 -7.23 21.90
C THR A 151 3.15 -8.34 22.50
N SER A 152 4.37 -8.02 22.92
CA SER A 152 5.28 -8.89 23.68
C SER A 152 4.76 -9.28 25.07
N ASN A 153 3.45 -9.48 25.22
CA ASN A 153 2.75 -9.74 26.48
C ASN A 153 2.59 -11.24 26.80
N ASN A 154 3.39 -12.12 26.19
CA ASN A 154 3.55 -13.50 26.64
C ASN A 154 4.78 -13.72 27.55
N LEU A 155 5.44 -12.66 28.00
CA LEU A 155 6.25 -12.68 29.22
C LEU A 155 5.51 -11.91 30.32
N LEU A 156 5.05 -12.68 31.31
CA LEU A 156 4.35 -12.24 32.51
C LEU A 156 5.09 -11.12 33.23
N LEU A 157 4.43 -9.98 33.44
CA LEU A 157 4.62 -9.18 34.65
C LEU A 157 3.26 -9.04 35.34
N PRO A 158 3.06 -9.66 36.52
CA PRO A 158 1.85 -9.45 37.29
C PRO A 158 1.87 -8.04 37.88
N GLY A 159 0.90 -7.21 37.48
CA GLY A 159 0.53 -6.03 38.27
C GLY A 159 0.85 -4.65 37.69
N LEU A 160 0.42 -4.34 36.46
CA LEU A 160 0.24 -2.94 36.07
C LEU A 160 -1.25 -2.62 35.83
N HIS A 161 -1.80 -1.87 36.78
CA HIS A 161 -3.15 -1.34 36.76
C HIS A 161 -3.43 -0.53 35.48
N ARG A 162 -4.60 -0.78 34.88
CA ARG A 162 -5.20 0.07 33.86
C ARG A 162 -5.49 1.45 34.46
N THR A 163 -4.68 2.45 34.16
CA THR A 163 -5.01 3.86 34.39
C THR A 163 -4.46 4.72 33.26
N GLY A 164 -5.32 5.44 32.55
CA GLY A 164 -4.86 6.54 31.68
C GLY A 164 -5.76 6.88 30.50
N LYS A 165 -6.83 7.61 30.80
CA LYS A 165 -7.55 8.58 29.96
C LYS A 165 -7.01 8.83 28.54
N PHE A 166 -7.87 8.61 27.55
CA PHE A 166 -7.76 9.20 26.21
C PHE A 166 -7.81 10.73 26.30
N PRO A 167 -6.86 11.49 25.72
CA PRO A 167 -7.07 12.89 25.45
C PRO A 167 -8.00 13.02 24.24
N CYS A 168 -9.21 13.53 24.50
CA CYS A 168 -10.12 14.04 23.49
C CYS A 168 -9.45 15.26 22.84
N TYR A 169 -9.00 15.11 21.60
CA TYR A 169 -8.50 16.23 20.79
C TYR A 169 -9.74 16.96 20.23
N LYS A 170 -10.06 18.10 20.84
CA LYS A 170 -10.81 19.18 20.19
C LYS A 170 -9.78 20.05 19.47
N ASP A 171 -10.25 20.80 18.46
CA ASP A 171 -9.54 21.72 17.56
C ASP A 171 -9.27 21.04 16.21
N THR A 172 -9.90 21.39 15.08
CA THR A 172 -10.58 22.61 14.60
C THR A 172 -11.71 22.24 13.65
#